data_AF-A0A4V6A258-F1
#
_entry.id   AF-A0A4V6A258-F1
#
_cell.length_a   1.000
_cell.length_b   1.000
_cell.length_c   1.000
_cell.angle_alpha   90.00
_cell.angle_beta   90.00
_cell.angle_gamma   90.00
#
_symmetry.space_group_name_H-M   'P 1'
#
loop_
_entity.id
_entity.type
_entity.pdbx_description
1 polymer ?
#
loop_
_entity_poly.entity_id
_entity_poly.type
_entity_poly.pdbx_seq_one_letter_code
_entity_poly.pdbx_strand_id
1 'polypeptide(L)'
;MDEGEPKLSKKELNKLKRKQEKEAKKVQNDGAKTGEAEASASDETDSSKGKYGDFVSPRKEIDASPKYTEVSELNASLDGREVLVRGRVHNSRAKGKTCFVVLRAATSSVQVMLSVGEDVSKQMLKFVSKISLESIINIRGTVVKVDSEIASCTQKDVELKPTEVFIVSASEPRLPLQIEDASGLKHQRRPRHRELGHETRQQGHRSSHVHERGDFLHPGRCCSTLQLALWKRGFRQIHTPKIISAASEGGANVFEMDYFGRRLIWPNRPS
;
A
#
# COMPACT_ATOMS: atom_id res chain seq x y z
N MET A 1 -13.83 -37.62 -57.58
CA MET A 1 -13.28 -36.42 -56.94
C MET A 1 -12.85 -36.85 -55.56
N ASP A 2 -11.54 -36.95 -55.42
CA ASP A 2 -10.77 -37.30 -54.24
C ASP A 2 -10.91 -36.21 -53.17
N GLU A 3 -10.92 -36.58 -51.88
CA GLU A 3 -10.36 -35.78 -50.79
C GLU A 3 -10.39 -36.58 -49.47
N GLY A 4 -9.26 -37.23 -49.18
CA GLY A 4 -9.02 -37.99 -47.95
C GLY A 4 -8.69 -37.10 -46.76
N GLU A 5 -9.39 -37.31 -45.64
CA GLU A 5 -9.06 -36.72 -44.35
C GLU A 5 -7.69 -37.22 -43.84
N PRO A 6 -6.77 -36.35 -43.38
CA PRO A 6 -5.47 -36.77 -42.89
C PRO A 6 -5.60 -37.50 -41.55
N LYS A 7 -5.42 -38.82 -41.57
CA LYS A 7 -5.31 -39.66 -40.37
C LYS A 7 -4.07 -39.25 -39.57
N LEU A 8 -4.26 -38.51 -38.48
CA LEU A 8 -3.19 -38.15 -37.54
C LEU A 8 -2.39 -39.37 -37.09
N SER A 9 -1.07 -39.21 -37.06
CA SER A 9 -0.13 -40.32 -36.79
C SER A 9 -0.25 -40.81 -35.34
N LYS A 10 -0.06 -42.12 -35.11
CA LYS A 10 -0.09 -42.77 -33.77
C LYS A 10 0.76 -42.04 -32.72
N LYS A 11 1.81 -41.30 -33.13
CA LYS A 11 2.67 -40.49 -32.24
C LYS A 11 1.98 -39.21 -31.75
N GLU A 12 1.15 -38.56 -32.55
CA GLU A 12 0.44 -37.34 -32.20
C GLU A 12 -0.71 -37.62 -31.23
N LEU A 13 -1.43 -38.73 -31.47
CA LEU A 13 -2.47 -39.21 -30.56
C LEU A 13 -1.91 -39.51 -29.16
N ASN A 14 -0.70 -40.10 -29.08
CA ASN A 14 -0.06 -40.42 -27.81
C ASN A 14 0.45 -39.16 -27.08
N LYS A 15 0.86 -38.13 -27.83
CA LYS A 15 1.28 -36.83 -27.27
C LYS A 15 0.09 -36.03 -26.69
N LEU A 16 -1.07 -36.11 -27.35
CA LEU A 16 -2.34 -35.52 -26.87
C LEU A 16 -2.83 -36.21 -25.59
N LYS A 17 -2.84 -37.56 -25.56
CA LYS A 17 -3.21 -38.32 -24.36
C LYS A 17 -2.33 -37.98 -23.15
N ARG A 18 -1.01 -37.87 -23.35
CA ARG A 18 -0.06 -37.52 -22.28
C ARG A 18 -0.19 -36.07 -21.80
N LYS A 19 -0.68 -35.15 -22.63
CA LYS A 19 -1.02 -33.77 -22.20
C LYS A 19 -2.31 -33.76 -21.38
N GLN A 20 -3.34 -34.46 -21.84
CA GLN A 20 -4.63 -34.57 -21.13
C GLN A 20 -4.49 -35.25 -19.77
N GLU A 21 -3.67 -36.30 -19.64
CA GLU A 21 -3.39 -36.93 -18.34
C GLU A 21 -2.62 -36.00 -17.39
N LYS A 22 -1.73 -35.15 -17.90
CA LYS A 22 -1.01 -34.17 -17.07
C LYS A 22 -1.92 -33.02 -16.61
N GLU A 23 -2.85 -32.59 -17.45
CA GLU A 23 -3.85 -31.59 -17.08
C GLU A 23 -4.86 -32.17 -16.09
N ALA A 24 -5.35 -33.40 -16.30
CA ALA A 24 -6.24 -34.08 -15.35
C ALA A 24 -5.58 -34.28 -13.98
N LYS A 25 -4.29 -34.64 -13.94
CA LYS A 25 -3.53 -34.74 -12.68
C LYS A 25 -3.33 -33.39 -12.00
N LYS A 26 -3.22 -32.28 -12.74
CA LYS A 26 -3.16 -30.93 -12.15
C LYS A 26 -4.51 -30.54 -11.54
N VAL A 27 -5.62 -30.76 -12.26
CA VAL A 27 -6.96 -30.44 -11.78
C VAL A 27 -7.33 -31.27 -10.53
N GLN A 28 -6.95 -32.54 -10.47
CA GLN A 28 -7.15 -33.36 -9.26
C GLN A 28 -6.29 -32.89 -8.07
N ASN A 29 -5.05 -32.45 -8.30
CA ASN A 29 -4.18 -31.95 -7.23
C ASN A 29 -4.60 -30.56 -6.72
N ASP A 30 -5.14 -29.72 -7.61
CA ASP A 30 -5.69 -28.42 -7.24
C ASP A 30 -7.03 -28.61 -6.50
N GLY A 31 -7.90 -29.52 -6.94
CA GLY A 31 -9.16 -29.86 -6.27
C GLY A 31 -8.99 -30.51 -4.88
N ALA A 32 -7.96 -31.34 -4.70
CA ALA A 32 -7.64 -31.91 -3.38
C ALA A 32 -7.12 -30.85 -2.40
N LYS A 33 -6.36 -29.85 -2.90
CA LYS A 33 -5.87 -28.73 -2.08
C LYS A 33 -6.97 -27.75 -1.68
N THR A 34 -7.98 -27.51 -2.53
CA THR A 34 -9.17 -26.73 -2.14
C THR A 34 -10.07 -27.50 -1.18
N GLY A 35 -10.26 -28.81 -1.40
CA GLY A 35 -11.07 -29.67 -0.51
C GLY A 35 -10.48 -29.82 0.90
N GLU A 36 -9.16 -29.99 1.03
CA GLU A 36 -8.49 -30.06 2.34
C GLU A 36 -8.39 -28.70 3.06
N ALA A 37 -8.38 -27.59 2.32
CA ALA A 37 -8.43 -26.25 2.88
C ALA A 37 -9.83 -25.85 3.39
N GLU A 38 -10.90 -26.43 2.84
CA GLU A 38 -12.29 -26.19 3.27
C GLU A 38 -12.76 -27.18 4.34
N ALA A 39 -12.21 -28.40 4.41
CA ALA A 39 -12.61 -29.42 5.38
C ALA A 39 -11.90 -29.34 6.76
N SER A 40 -10.93 -28.45 6.94
CA SER A 40 -10.26 -28.21 8.24
C SER A 40 -10.74 -26.91 8.93
N ALA A 41 -12.01 -26.56 8.71
CA ALA A 41 -12.74 -25.54 9.43
C ALA A 41 -13.58 -26.12 10.59
N SER A 42 -13.18 -27.25 11.17
CA SER A 42 -13.80 -27.80 12.37
C SER A 42 -13.15 -27.21 13.63
N ASP A 43 -13.74 -26.11 14.12
CA ASP A 43 -13.97 -25.80 15.53
C ASP A 43 -12.82 -26.09 16.54
N GLU A 44 -11.59 -25.66 16.25
CA GLU A 44 -10.67 -25.29 17.35
C GLU A 44 -11.15 -23.94 17.90
N THR A 45 -11.56 -23.91 19.18
CA THR A 45 -11.94 -22.69 19.91
C THR A 45 -10.91 -21.58 19.68
N ASP A 46 -11.29 -20.56 18.91
CA ASP A 46 -10.41 -19.44 18.58
C ASP A 46 -10.25 -18.52 19.79
N SER A 47 -9.07 -18.54 20.42
CA SER A 47 -8.74 -17.69 21.57
C SER A 47 -8.68 -16.20 21.24
N SER A 48 -8.58 -15.83 19.96
CA SER A 48 -8.45 -14.44 19.50
C SER A 48 -9.69 -13.90 18.77
N LYS A 49 -10.85 -14.55 18.94
CA LYS A 49 -12.09 -14.16 18.26
C LYS A 49 -12.44 -12.71 18.60
N GLY A 50 -12.56 -11.86 17.58
CA GLY A 50 -12.85 -10.42 17.74
C GLY A 50 -11.62 -9.51 17.87
N LYS A 51 -10.41 -10.06 17.98
CA LYS A 51 -9.14 -9.29 17.97
C LYS A 51 -8.56 -9.10 16.57
N TYR A 52 -9.18 -9.68 15.55
CA TYR A 52 -8.76 -9.53 14.16
C TYR A 52 -9.94 -9.55 13.20
N GLY A 53 -9.77 -8.94 12.02
CA GLY A 53 -10.77 -8.91 10.96
C GLY A 53 -10.77 -7.60 10.19
N ASP A 54 -11.87 -7.33 9.49
CA ASP A 54 -12.07 -6.07 8.80
C ASP A 54 -12.53 -4.99 9.78
N PHE A 55 -11.90 -3.82 9.71
CA PHE A 55 -12.25 -2.68 10.54
C PHE A 55 -13.56 -2.08 10.03
N VAL A 56 -14.65 -2.32 10.74
CA VAL A 56 -15.91 -1.64 10.49
C VAL A 56 -15.85 -0.28 11.19
N SER A 57 -15.71 0.80 10.41
CA SER A 57 -15.74 2.15 10.96
C SER A 57 -17.09 2.39 11.65
N PRO A 58 -17.13 2.78 12.93
CA PRO A 58 -18.37 3.27 13.52
C PRO A 58 -18.78 4.51 12.73
N ARG A 59 -19.98 4.46 12.13
CA ARG A 59 -20.43 5.48 11.15
C ARG A 59 -20.83 6.81 11.82
N LYS A 60 -20.76 6.93 13.14
CA LYS A 60 -21.16 8.11 13.93
C LYS A 60 -20.44 8.14 15.27
N GLU A 61 -19.62 9.18 15.44
CA GLU A 61 -19.33 9.99 16.64
C GLU A 61 -17.95 10.62 16.44
N ILE A 62 -17.93 11.92 16.12
CA ILE A 62 -16.73 12.69 15.79
C ILE A 62 -15.83 12.85 17.04
N ASP A 63 -16.38 12.61 18.23
CA ASP A 63 -15.77 13.01 19.50
C ASP A 63 -14.92 11.93 20.19
N ALA A 64 -14.91 10.69 19.67
CA ALA A 64 -14.17 9.57 20.23
C ALA A 64 -13.20 8.91 19.24
N SER A 65 -12.55 9.71 18.38
CA SER A 65 -11.50 9.16 17.51
C SER A 65 -10.38 8.58 18.37
N PRO A 66 -10.02 7.29 18.21
CA PRO A 66 -8.99 6.68 19.04
C PRO A 66 -7.64 7.36 18.78
N LYS A 67 -6.87 7.57 19.86
CA LYS A 67 -5.57 8.25 19.78
C LYS A 67 -4.55 7.32 19.12
N TYR A 68 -4.17 7.64 17.88
CA TYR A 68 -3.12 6.94 17.16
C TYR A 68 -1.74 7.47 17.55
N THR A 69 -0.80 6.56 17.78
CA THR A 69 0.62 6.88 17.95
C THR A 69 1.31 6.79 16.60
N GLU A 70 2.09 7.81 16.25
CA GLU A 70 2.84 7.83 14.99
C GLU A 70 4.00 6.83 15.03
N VAL A 71 4.27 6.16 13.90
CA VAL A 71 5.37 5.17 13.82
C VAL A 71 6.74 5.83 14.07
N SER A 72 6.89 7.12 13.78
CA SER A 72 8.11 7.89 14.07
C SER A 72 8.35 8.09 15.57
N GLU A 73 7.32 8.02 16.41
CA GLU A 73 7.42 8.27 17.85
C GLU A 73 7.70 6.98 18.65
N LEU A 74 7.65 5.82 18.00
CA LEU A 74 7.96 4.53 18.62
C LEU A 74 9.47 4.45 18.91
N ASN A 75 9.83 4.54 20.18
CA ASN A 75 11.21 4.44 20.67
C ASN A 75 11.26 3.65 21.99
N ALA A 76 12.47 3.38 22.47
CA ALA A 76 12.71 2.60 23.69
C ALA A 76 12.05 3.17 24.97
N SER A 77 11.65 4.44 25.00
CA SER A 77 10.95 5.05 26.15
C SER A 77 9.52 4.56 26.30
N LEU A 78 8.95 3.96 25.25
CA LEU A 78 7.60 3.40 25.25
C LEU A 78 7.59 1.89 25.52
N ASP A 79 8.72 1.31 25.90
CA ASP A 79 8.83 -0.12 26.23
C ASP A 79 7.79 -0.53 27.29
N GLY A 80 7.10 -1.64 27.03
CA GLY A 80 6.02 -2.17 27.86
C GLY A 80 4.69 -1.43 27.76
N ARG A 81 4.58 -0.33 26.99
CA ARG A 81 3.30 0.39 26.81
C ARG A 81 2.48 -0.17 25.65
N GLU A 82 1.17 -0.21 25.84
CA GLU A 82 0.22 -0.52 24.77
C GLU A 82 -0.07 0.74 23.94
N VAL A 83 0.05 0.61 22.62
CA VAL A 83 -0.16 1.69 21.66
C VAL A 83 -1.09 1.24 20.53
N LEU A 84 -1.83 2.19 19.98
CA LEU A 84 -2.60 2.00 18.76
C LEU A 84 -1.89 2.69 17.60
N VAL A 85 -1.52 1.92 16.58
CA VAL A 85 -0.74 2.40 15.44
C VAL A 85 -1.49 2.08 14.15
N ARG A 86 -1.49 3.02 13.22
CA ARG A 86 -2.01 2.81 11.86
C ARG A 86 -0.87 2.89 10.86
N GLY A 87 -0.81 1.92 9.96
CA GLY A 87 0.23 1.91 8.92
C GLY A 87 -0.10 0.99 7.77
N ARG A 88 0.78 0.98 6.79
CA ARG A 88 0.71 0.11 5.61
C ARG A 88 1.60 -1.11 5.79
N VAL A 89 1.12 -2.25 5.34
CA VAL A 89 1.92 -3.48 5.27
C VAL A 89 2.95 -3.33 4.16
N HIS A 90 4.20 -3.06 4.51
CA HIS A 90 5.27 -2.95 3.53
C HIS A 90 5.78 -4.33 3.08
N ASN A 91 5.97 -5.23 4.05
CA ASN A 91 6.37 -6.60 3.80
C ASN A 91 5.75 -7.53 4.87
N SER A 92 5.48 -8.78 4.52
CA SER A 92 4.93 -9.79 5.42
C SER A 92 5.61 -11.13 5.17
N ARG A 93 6.13 -11.74 6.24
CA ARG A 93 6.82 -13.03 6.19
C ARG A 93 6.33 -13.93 7.33
N ALA A 94 5.65 -15.01 6.98
CA ALA A 94 5.29 -16.07 7.91
C ALA A 94 6.38 -17.16 7.97
N LYS A 95 6.74 -17.60 9.18
CA LYS A 95 7.65 -18.72 9.43
C LYS A 95 7.08 -19.60 10.54
N GLY A 96 6.44 -20.71 10.15
CA GLY A 96 5.88 -21.69 11.09
C GLY A 96 4.82 -21.06 12.00
N LYS A 97 5.11 -20.97 13.30
CA LYS A 97 4.23 -20.38 14.33
C LYS A 97 4.46 -18.89 14.56
N THR A 98 5.27 -18.24 13.72
CA THR A 98 5.59 -16.81 13.84
C THR A 98 5.31 -16.08 12.53
N CYS A 99 4.93 -14.81 12.60
CA CYS A 99 4.74 -13.94 11.45
C CYS A 99 5.35 -12.57 11.73
N PHE A 100 6.19 -12.11 10.80
CA PHE A 100 6.86 -10.82 10.84
C PHE A 100 6.23 -9.92 9.79
N VAL A 101 5.73 -8.77 10.22
CA VAL A 101 5.15 -7.77 9.33
C VAL A 101 5.94 -6.47 9.50
N VAL A 102 6.39 -5.89 8.40
CA VAL A 102 7.00 -4.55 8.42
C VAL A 102 5.88 -3.55 8.21
N LEU A 103 5.52 -2.84 9.28
CA LEU A 103 4.51 -1.77 9.22
C LEU A 103 5.19 -0.46 8.88
N ARG A 104 4.64 0.28 7.92
CA ARG A 104 5.20 1.53 7.45
C ARG A 104 4.18 2.66 7.51
N ALA A 105 4.54 3.75 8.14
CA ALA A 105 3.81 5.01 8.09
C ALA A 105 4.75 6.11 7.60
N ALA A 106 4.35 6.75 6.51
CA ALA A 106 5.18 7.72 5.80
C ALA A 106 6.60 7.20 5.47
N THR A 107 7.63 7.78 6.08
CA THR A 107 9.06 7.44 5.94
C THR A 107 9.55 6.48 7.02
N SER A 108 8.73 6.25 8.05
CA SER A 108 9.08 5.46 9.22
C SER A 108 8.50 4.05 9.11
N SER A 109 9.22 3.07 9.62
CA SER A 109 8.89 1.65 9.60
C SER A 109 9.28 1.00 10.91
N VAL A 110 8.42 0.10 11.37
CA VAL A 110 8.60 -0.69 12.59
C VAL A 110 8.27 -2.15 12.28
N GLN A 111 9.00 -3.07 12.91
CA GLN A 111 8.74 -4.49 12.81
C GLN A 111 7.64 -4.89 13.79
N VAL A 112 6.65 -5.62 13.28
CA VAL A 112 5.57 -6.21 14.06
C VAL A 112 5.79 -7.72 14.09
N MET A 113 5.86 -8.30 15.28
CA MET A 113 6.09 -9.73 15.47
C MET A 113 4.88 -10.38 16.11
N LEU A 114 4.29 -11.36 15.41
CA LEU A 114 3.24 -12.23 15.93
C LEU A 114 3.83 -13.61 16.18
N SER A 115 3.54 -14.18 17.35
CA SER A 115 3.84 -15.58 17.67
C SER A 115 2.58 -16.24 18.22
N VAL A 116 2.28 -17.46 17.78
CA VAL A 116 1.20 -18.25 18.38
C VAL A 116 1.51 -18.49 19.85
N GLY A 117 0.58 -18.13 20.72
CA GLY A 117 0.71 -18.19 22.17
C GLY A 117 -0.67 -18.14 22.83
N GLU A 118 -0.73 -17.69 24.09
CA GLU A 118 -2.00 -17.55 24.81
C GLU A 118 -2.90 -16.47 24.20
N ASP A 119 -2.32 -15.33 23.82
CA ASP A 119 -3.07 -14.17 23.31
C ASP A 119 -3.39 -14.23 21.81
N VAL A 120 -2.59 -14.97 21.04
CA VAL A 120 -2.63 -15.01 19.57
C VAL A 120 -2.86 -16.42 19.06
N SER A 121 -4.02 -16.62 18.44
CA SER A 121 -4.43 -17.91 17.87
C SER A 121 -3.73 -18.22 16.54
N LYS A 122 -3.74 -19.50 16.14
CA LYS A 122 -3.29 -19.92 14.81
C LYS A 122 -4.10 -19.26 13.69
N GLN A 123 -5.38 -18.98 13.94
CA GLN A 123 -6.30 -18.38 12.97
C GLN A 123 -5.94 -16.91 12.72
N MET A 124 -5.64 -16.16 13.78
CA MET A 124 -5.12 -14.79 13.67
C MET A 124 -3.81 -14.72 12.88
N LEU A 125 -2.87 -15.64 13.12
CA LEU A 125 -1.62 -15.70 12.36
C LEU A 125 -1.88 -15.99 10.88
N LYS A 126 -2.77 -16.94 10.57
CA LYS A 126 -3.20 -17.23 9.19
C LYS A 126 -3.84 -16.00 8.54
N PHE A 127 -4.68 -15.26 9.26
CA PHE A 127 -5.29 -14.02 8.77
C PHE A 127 -4.23 -12.98 8.42
N VAL A 128 -3.31 -12.66 9.35
CA VAL A 128 -2.25 -11.66 9.13
C VAL A 128 -1.32 -12.05 7.99
N SER A 129 -1.02 -13.34 7.84
CA SER A 129 -0.18 -13.85 6.74
C SER A 129 -0.82 -13.69 5.34
N LYS A 130 -2.15 -13.57 5.27
CA LYS A 130 -2.90 -13.41 4.02
C LYS A 130 -3.15 -11.94 3.65
N ILE A 131 -2.81 -10.99 4.52
CA ILE A 131 -2.99 -9.57 4.24
C ILE A 131 -2.10 -9.19 3.06
N SER A 132 -2.70 -8.62 2.02
CA SER A 132 -1.99 -8.14 0.84
C SER A 132 -1.08 -6.96 1.19
N LEU A 133 0.06 -6.88 0.49
CA LEU A 133 0.99 -5.76 0.60
C LEU A 133 0.28 -4.44 0.28
N GLU A 134 0.71 -3.36 0.92
CA GLU A 134 0.11 -2.01 0.88
C GLU A 134 -1.28 -1.86 1.50
N SER A 135 -1.87 -2.91 2.08
CA SER A 135 -3.08 -2.78 2.90
C SER A 135 -2.83 -1.88 4.10
N ILE A 136 -3.82 -1.06 4.43
CA ILE A 136 -3.79 -0.20 5.64
C ILE A 136 -4.40 -1.00 6.78
N ILE A 137 -3.62 -1.16 7.85
CA ILE A 137 -4.03 -1.89 9.05
C ILE A 137 -3.91 -1.02 10.30
N ASN A 138 -4.84 -1.22 11.22
CA ASN A 138 -4.75 -0.74 12.59
C ASN A 138 -4.22 -1.87 13.46
N ILE A 139 -3.20 -1.58 14.25
CA ILE A 139 -2.60 -2.52 15.16
C ILE A 139 -2.65 -1.92 16.56
N ARG A 140 -3.26 -2.65 17.49
CA ARG A 140 -3.13 -2.39 18.91
C ARG A 140 -2.12 -3.39 19.45
N GLY A 141 -1.09 -2.92 20.14
CA GLY A 141 -0.02 -3.80 20.60
C GLY A 141 0.90 -3.17 21.61
N THR A 142 1.69 -4.01 22.27
CA THR A 142 2.70 -3.59 23.24
C THR A 142 4.03 -3.36 22.55
N VAL A 143 4.68 -2.24 22.82
CA VAL A 143 6.03 -1.95 22.35
C VAL A 143 7.02 -2.74 23.21
N VAL A 144 7.96 -3.43 22.57
CA VAL A 144 8.98 -4.24 23.24
C VAL A 144 10.35 -3.86 22.70
N LYS A 145 11.28 -3.55 23.59
CA LYS A 145 12.67 -3.28 23.23
C LYS A 145 13.35 -4.56 22.70
N VAL A 146 14.17 -4.40 21.67
CA VAL A 146 14.93 -5.50 21.07
C VAL A 146 16.39 -5.42 21.48
N ASP A 147 17.00 -6.57 21.77
CA ASP A 147 18.44 -6.67 22.07
C ASP A 147 19.32 -6.63 20.82
N SER A 148 18.77 -7.03 19.66
CA SER A 148 19.43 -7.04 18.35
C SER A 148 18.74 -6.07 17.40
N GLU A 149 19.49 -5.12 16.85
CA GLU A 149 18.95 -4.09 15.96
C GLU A 149 18.34 -4.67 14.68
N ILE A 150 17.17 -4.16 14.31
CA ILE A 150 16.48 -4.55 13.07
C ILE A 150 16.95 -3.68 11.90
N ALA A 151 17.88 -4.19 11.10
CA ALA A 151 18.46 -3.43 9.98
C ALA A 151 17.45 -3.02 8.89
N SER A 152 16.32 -3.73 8.75
CA SER A 152 15.31 -3.46 7.71
C SER A 152 14.35 -2.32 8.05
N CYS A 153 14.30 -1.90 9.32
CA CYS A 153 13.36 -0.89 9.80
C CYS A 153 14.09 0.40 10.18
N THR A 154 13.38 1.52 10.17
CA THR A 154 13.91 2.79 10.67
C THR A 154 13.90 2.82 12.20
N GLN A 155 12.84 2.27 12.81
CA GLN A 155 12.84 1.98 14.24
C GLN A 155 13.54 0.64 14.47
N LYS A 156 14.80 0.70 14.90
CA LYS A 156 15.66 -0.47 15.07
C LYS A 156 15.63 -1.05 16.48
N ASP A 157 15.35 -0.19 17.45
CA ASP A 157 15.50 -0.49 18.88
C ASP A 157 14.25 -1.15 19.48
N VAL A 158 13.13 -1.14 18.73
CA VAL A 158 11.82 -1.57 19.22
C VAL A 158 11.08 -2.44 18.19
N GLU A 159 10.34 -3.40 18.72
CA GLU A 159 9.37 -4.24 18.02
C GLU A 159 7.97 -4.01 18.59
N LEU A 160 6.95 -4.24 17.77
CA LEU A 160 5.56 -4.21 18.19
C LEU A 160 5.01 -5.63 18.30
N LYS A 161 4.53 -6.01 19.49
CA LYS A 161 3.78 -7.26 19.71
C LYS A 161 2.29 -6.94 19.68
N PRO A 162 1.56 -7.33 18.62
CA PRO A 162 0.17 -6.94 18.47
C PRO A 162 -0.75 -7.81 19.32
N THR A 163 -1.68 -7.14 20.00
CA THR A 163 -2.83 -7.74 20.68
C THR A 163 -4.02 -7.84 19.72
N GLU A 164 -4.22 -6.83 18.87
CA GLU A 164 -5.33 -6.75 17.90
C GLU A 164 -4.85 -6.23 16.55
N VAL A 165 -5.40 -6.77 15.45
CA VAL A 165 -5.06 -6.39 14.08
C VAL A 165 -6.30 -6.29 13.21
N PHE A 166 -6.64 -5.08 12.77
CA PHE A 166 -7.80 -4.85 11.90
C PHE A 166 -7.41 -4.22 10.57
N ILE A 167 -8.02 -4.69 9.48
CA ILE A 167 -7.81 -4.14 8.14
C ILE A 167 -8.74 -2.94 7.93
N VAL A 168 -8.17 -1.74 7.78
CA VAL A 168 -8.93 -0.51 7.48
C VAL A 168 -9.26 -0.42 6.00
N SER A 169 -8.28 -0.77 5.17
CA SER A 169 -8.44 -0.77 3.71
C SER A 169 -7.55 -1.85 3.15
N ALA A 170 -8.19 -2.89 2.60
CA ALA A 170 -7.50 -3.96 1.90
C ALA A 170 -6.99 -3.45 0.55
N SER A 171 -5.74 -3.77 0.24
CA SER A 171 -5.15 -3.53 -1.09
C SER A 171 -5.40 -4.74 -2.00
N GLU A 172 -5.39 -4.50 -3.31
CA GLU A 172 -5.38 -5.60 -4.27
C GLU A 172 -4.08 -6.41 -4.18
N PRO A 173 -4.13 -7.74 -4.33
CA PRO A 173 -2.96 -8.60 -4.21
C PRO A 173 -1.95 -8.44 -5.36
N ARG A 174 -2.40 -7.97 -6.53
CA ARG A 174 -1.53 -7.65 -7.66
C ARG A 174 -1.36 -6.14 -7.74
N LEU A 175 -0.21 -5.67 -7.29
CA LEU A 175 0.12 -4.25 -7.36
C LEU A 175 0.64 -3.91 -8.76
N PRO A 176 0.23 -2.77 -9.36
CA PRO A 176 0.70 -2.33 -10.67
C PRO A 176 2.21 -2.03 -10.69
N LEU A 177 2.81 -1.71 -9.55
CA LEU A 177 4.24 -1.55 -9.36
C LEU A 177 4.63 -2.00 -7.94
N GLN A 178 5.67 -2.82 -7.82
CA GLN A 178 6.22 -3.17 -6.51
C GLN A 178 7.02 -2.00 -5.94
N ILE A 179 6.97 -1.80 -4.62
CA ILE A 179 7.64 -0.67 -3.98
C ILE A 179 9.15 -0.82 -4.06
N GLU A 180 9.64 -2.05 -4.02
CA GLU A 180 11.04 -2.41 -4.18
C GLU A 180 11.55 -1.91 -5.55
N ASP A 181 10.78 -2.14 -6.61
CA ASP A 181 11.08 -1.66 -7.97
C ASP A 181 11.03 -0.13 -8.06
N ALA A 182 10.09 0.52 -7.37
CA ALA A 182 10.00 1.97 -7.27
C ALA A 182 11.15 2.58 -6.43
N SER A 183 11.73 1.82 -5.51
CA SER A 183 12.82 2.27 -4.62
C SER A 183 14.22 2.07 -5.22
N GLY A 184 14.39 1.12 -6.15
CA GLY A 184 15.71 0.78 -6.71
C GLY A 184 16.38 1.92 -7.51
N LEU A 185 17.66 2.17 -7.23
CA LEU A 185 18.55 3.15 -7.88
C LEU A 185 18.86 2.87 -9.37
N LYS A 186 18.20 1.90 -10.02
CA LYS A 186 18.45 1.56 -11.42
C LYS A 186 17.85 2.63 -12.33
N HIS A 187 18.63 3.70 -12.53
CA HIS A 187 18.30 4.89 -13.31
C HIS A 187 17.99 4.61 -14.79
N GLN A 188 18.20 3.38 -15.29
CA GLN A 188 18.15 3.10 -16.73
C GLN A 188 16.78 2.71 -17.29
N ARG A 189 15.75 2.44 -16.47
CA ARG A 189 14.43 2.00 -16.98
C ARG A 189 13.24 2.47 -16.14
N ARG A 190 13.29 3.68 -15.57
CA ARG A 190 12.06 4.28 -15.02
C ARG A 190 11.28 4.91 -16.18
N PRO A 191 10.09 4.40 -16.57
CA PRO A 191 9.19 5.22 -17.36
C PRO A 191 8.96 6.51 -16.58
N ARG A 192 9.10 7.66 -17.24
CA ARG A 192 8.91 8.95 -16.55
C ARG A 192 7.53 8.91 -15.88
N HIS A 193 7.39 9.54 -14.72
CA HIS A 193 6.13 9.66 -13.96
C HIS A 193 4.94 10.23 -14.78
N ARG A 194 5.22 10.68 -16.01
CA ARG A 194 4.30 11.22 -17.03
C ARG A 194 3.70 10.14 -17.95
N GLU A 195 4.33 8.97 -18.04
CA GLU A 195 3.93 7.82 -18.89
C GLU A 195 3.20 6.73 -18.07
N LEU A 196 3.21 6.87 -16.74
CA LEU A 196 2.53 5.98 -15.80
C LEU A 196 1.09 6.46 -15.56
N GLY A 197 0.13 5.53 -15.54
CA GLY A 197 -1.26 5.84 -15.18
C GLY A 197 -1.38 6.45 -13.79
N HIS A 198 -2.46 7.19 -13.54
CA HIS A 198 -2.70 7.89 -12.27
C HIS A 198 -2.54 6.97 -11.04
N GLU A 199 -2.95 5.71 -11.14
CA GLU A 199 -2.84 4.71 -10.08
C GLU A 199 -1.39 4.34 -9.76
N THR A 200 -0.58 4.10 -10.79
CA THR A 200 0.85 3.80 -10.63
C THR A 200 1.62 5.00 -10.09
N ARG A 201 1.20 6.22 -10.46
CA ARG A 201 1.75 7.47 -9.92
C ARG A 201 1.44 7.61 -8.43
N GLN A 202 0.20 7.34 -8.02
CA GLN A 202 -0.18 7.33 -6.61
C GLN A 202 0.62 6.31 -5.82
N GLN A 203 0.93 5.14 -6.41
CA GLN A 203 1.77 4.11 -5.81
C GLN A 203 3.23 4.53 -5.64
N GLY A 204 3.81 5.23 -6.63
CA GLY A 204 5.15 5.83 -6.52
C GLY A 204 5.27 6.80 -5.34
N HIS A 205 4.28 7.68 -5.13
CA HIS A 205 4.24 8.55 -3.94
C HIS A 205 4.22 7.79 -2.61
N ARG A 206 3.82 6.51 -2.61
CA ARG A 206 3.83 5.64 -1.42
C ARG A 206 5.22 5.11 -1.12
N SER A 207 6.18 5.15 -2.05
CA SER A 207 7.55 4.69 -1.82
C SER A 207 8.16 5.35 -0.58
N SER A 208 8.92 4.57 0.20
CA SER A 208 9.60 5.02 1.41
C SER A 208 10.82 5.88 1.10
N HIS A 209 11.29 5.86 -0.15
CA HIS A 209 12.49 6.60 -0.54
C HIS A 209 12.23 8.10 -0.55
N VAL A 210 13.12 8.79 0.17
CA VAL A 210 13.14 10.25 0.35
C VAL A 210 13.15 11.00 -0.97
N HIS A 211 13.60 10.37 -2.07
CA HIS A 211 13.66 11.01 -3.39
C HIS A 211 12.27 11.35 -3.94
N GLU A 212 11.38 10.37 -4.12
CA GLU A 212 10.08 10.60 -4.78
C GLU A 212 9.09 11.41 -3.92
N ARG A 213 9.22 11.34 -2.60
CA ARG A 213 8.45 12.23 -1.69
C ARG A 213 9.09 13.60 -1.57
N GLY A 214 10.43 13.64 -1.53
CA GLY A 214 11.21 14.88 -1.52
C GLY A 214 10.83 15.76 -2.70
N ASP A 215 10.62 15.19 -3.88
CA ASP A 215 10.19 15.92 -5.08
C ASP A 215 8.84 16.66 -4.91
N PHE A 216 7.96 16.24 -3.99
CA PHE A 216 6.68 16.92 -3.73
C PHE A 216 6.70 17.75 -2.43
N LEU A 217 7.41 17.29 -1.40
CA LEU A 217 7.61 18.03 -0.15
C LEU A 217 8.51 19.25 -0.35
N HIS A 218 9.49 19.18 -1.26
CA HIS A 218 10.44 20.24 -1.52
C HIS A 218 9.79 21.46 -2.17
N PRO A 219 9.00 21.35 -3.27
CA PRO A 219 8.24 22.49 -3.79
C PRO A 219 7.29 23.11 -2.76
N GLY A 220 6.58 22.29 -1.98
CA GLY A 220 5.70 22.80 -0.92
C GLY A 220 6.45 23.60 0.14
N ARG A 221 7.61 23.10 0.58
CA ARG A 221 8.51 23.83 1.51
C ARG A 221 9.07 25.10 0.90
N CYS A 222 9.49 25.07 -0.38
CA CYS A 222 10.00 26.25 -1.09
C CYS A 222 8.93 27.35 -1.23
N CYS A 223 7.69 26.98 -1.58
CA CYS A 223 6.58 27.92 -1.63
C CYS A 223 6.30 28.53 -0.25
N SER A 224 6.28 27.70 0.80
CA SER A 224 6.05 28.16 2.17
C SER A 224 7.17 29.08 2.67
N THR A 225 8.44 28.75 2.43
CA THR A 225 9.59 29.58 2.83
C THR A 225 9.61 30.90 2.07
N LEU A 226 9.31 30.89 0.77
CA LEU A 226 9.17 32.11 -0.03
C LEU A 226 8.05 33.01 0.52
N GLN A 227 6.88 32.43 0.82
CA GLN A 227 5.74 33.16 1.36
C GLN A 227 6.08 33.79 2.71
N LEU A 228 6.72 33.03 3.61
CA LEU A 228 7.21 33.55 4.91
C LEU A 228 8.22 34.68 4.74
N ALA A 229 9.14 34.56 3.77
CA ALA A 229 10.14 35.60 3.49
C ALA A 229 9.50 36.89 2.97
N LEU A 230 8.48 36.79 2.11
CA LEU A 230 7.73 37.93 1.57
C LEU A 230 6.88 38.60 2.65
N TRP A 231 6.20 37.82 3.51
CA TRP A 231 5.43 38.37 4.64
C TRP A 231 6.30 39.17 5.61
N LYS A 232 7.51 38.68 5.93
CA LYS A 232 8.47 39.41 6.77
C LYS A 232 8.88 40.77 6.18
N ARG A 233 8.77 40.94 4.86
CA ARG A 233 9.06 42.19 4.15
C ARG A 233 7.81 43.06 3.93
N GLY A 234 6.68 42.70 4.54
CA GLY A 234 5.43 43.47 4.47
C GLY A 234 4.59 43.21 3.20
N PHE A 235 4.94 42.21 2.38
CA PHE A 235 4.14 41.85 1.21
C PHE A 235 2.82 41.20 1.64
N ARG A 236 1.74 41.49 0.91
CA ARG A 236 0.43 40.85 1.08
C ARG A 236 0.17 39.86 -0.03
N GLN A 237 -0.39 38.72 0.33
CA GLN A 237 -0.81 37.71 -0.63
C GLN A 237 -2.09 38.17 -1.33
N ILE A 238 -2.11 38.06 -2.66
CA ILE A 238 -3.27 38.34 -3.51
C ILE A 238 -3.68 37.07 -4.26
N HIS A 239 -4.98 36.89 -4.47
CA HIS A 239 -5.53 35.82 -5.31
C HIS A 239 -6.26 36.46 -6.48
N THR A 240 -5.66 36.41 -7.67
CA THR A 240 -6.24 36.96 -8.89
C THR A 240 -7.02 35.88 -9.66
N PRO A 241 -8.15 36.23 -10.31
CA PRO A 241 -8.90 35.28 -11.12
C PRO A 241 -8.02 34.73 -12.25
N LYS A 242 -8.12 33.42 -12.49
CA LYS A 242 -7.38 32.72 -13.56
C LYS A 242 -8.22 32.44 -14.80
N ILE A 243 -9.48 32.88 -14.80
CA ILE A 243 -10.39 32.82 -15.94
C ILE A 243 -10.73 34.26 -16.29
N ILE A 244 -10.40 34.68 -17.51
CA ILE A 244 -10.60 36.05 -17.99
C ILE A 244 -11.38 36.03 -19.31
N SER A 245 -12.08 37.12 -19.61
CA SER A 245 -12.95 37.21 -20.79
C SER A 245 -12.21 37.53 -22.10
N ALA A 246 -10.97 38.02 -22.03
CA ALA A 246 -10.17 38.40 -23.18
C ALA A 246 -8.68 38.15 -22.90
N ALA A 247 -7.89 37.85 -23.94
CA ALA A 247 -6.46 37.65 -23.80
C ALA A 247 -5.78 38.96 -23.40
N SER A 248 -5.15 38.98 -22.22
CA SER A 248 -4.63 40.23 -21.64
C SER A 248 -3.21 40.60 -22.10
N GLU A 249 -2.48 39.74 -22.81
CA GLU A 249 -1.13 40.02 -23.34
C GLU A 249 -0.83 39.12 -24.55
N GLY A 250 -0.44 39.74 -25.69
CA GLY A 250 -0.33 39.10 -27.00
C GLY A 250 0.93 38.25 -27.24
N GLY A 251 1.34 37.44 -26.28
CA GLY A 251 2.63 36.71 -26.34
C GLY A 251 2.58 35.20 -26.10
N ALA A 252 1.44 34.62 -25.74
CA ALA A 252 1.38 33.20 -25.39
C ALA A 252 0.06 32.53 -25.82
N ASN A 253 0.13 31.25 -26.19
CA ASN A 253 -1.04 30.44 -26.54
C ASN A 253 -2.04 30.40 -25.38
N VAL A 254 -3.28 30.80 -25.66
CA VAL A 254 -4.37 30.85 -24.68
C VAL A 254 -5.23 29.59 -24.79
N PHE A 255 -5.71 29.09 -23.65
CA PHE A 255 -6.67 27.98 -23.63
C PHE A 255 -8.09 28.54 -23.54
N GLU A 256 -8.91 28.24 -24.55
CA GLU A 256 -10.32 28.63 -24.59
C GLU A 256 -11.18 27.57 -23.90
N MET A 257 -12.18 28.03 -23.14
CA MET A 257 -13.21 27.17 -22.57
C MET A 257 -14.59 27.80 -22.75
N ASP A 258 -15.60 26.95 -22.95
CA ASP A 258 -16.99 27.38 -22.88
C ASP A 258 -17.42 27.49 -21.41
N TYR A 259 -17.82 28.69 -21.01
CA TYR A 259 -18.29 28.99 -19.67
C TYR A 259 -19.71 29.56 -19.76
N PHE A 260 -20.69 28.69 -19.55
CA PHE A 260 -22.12 29.03 -19.63
C PHE A 260 -22.52 29.72 -20.95
N GLY A 261 -22.02 29.21 -22.08
CA GLY A 261 -22.31 29.74 -23.42
C GLY A 261 -21.48 30.96 -23.80
N ARG A 262 -20.51 31.35 -22.98
CA ARG A 262 -19.54 32.42 -23.27
C ARG A 262 -18.14 31.84 -23.36
N ARG A 263 -17.39 32.22 -24.39
CA ARG A 263 -15.97 31.86 -24.51
C ARG A 263 -15.16 32.67 -23.50
N LEU A 264 -14.51 31.96 -22.57
CA LEU A 264 -13.54 32.53 -21.63
C LEU A 264 -12.17 31.90 -21.87
N ILE A 265 -11.15 32.57 -21.34
CA ILE A 265 -9.75 32.27 -21.58
C ILE A 265 -9.03 32.02 -20.26
N TRP A 266 -8.15 31.01 -20.25
CA TRP A 266 -7.17 30.79 -19.19
C TRP A 266 -5.81 31.42 -19.60
N PRO A 267 -5.35 32.51 -18.95
CA PRO A 267 -4.10 33.16 -19.28
C PRO A 267 -2.90 32.41 -18.68
N ASN A 268 -1.76 32.48 -19.36
CA ASN A 268 -0.54 31.78 -18.91
C ASN A 268 0.14 32.44 -17.71
N ARG A 269 -0.05 33.75 -17.48
CA ARG A 269 0.54 34.48 -16.35
C ARG A 269 -0.40 35.56 -15.81
N PRO A 270 -0.38 35.82 -14.49
CA PRO A 270 -0.89 37.07 -13.93
C PRO A 270 0.21 38.14 -14.05
N SER A 271 0.09 39.07 -15.01
CA SER A 271 0.89 40.30 -15.02
C SER A 271 0.29 41.38 -14.14
#